data_AF-A0A2V7ISU4-F1
#
_entry.id   AF-A0A2V7ISU4-F1
#
_cell.length_a   1.000
_cell.length_b   1.000
_cell.length_c   1.000
_cell.angle_alpha   90.00
_cell.angle_beta   90.00
_cell.angle_gamma   90.00
#
_symmetry.space_group_name_H-M   'P 1'
#
loop_
_entity.id
_entity.type
_entity.pdbx_description
1 polymer ?
#
loop_
_entity_poly.entity_id
_entity_poly.type
_entity_poly.pdbx_seq_one_letter_code
_entity_poly.pdbx_strand_id
1 'polypeptide(L)'
;MVAGLAACREPLVVDNQNQADKDRTLATAADLETFIGSTYAVAHQGTFGGNDGLQTQLMVMAFENVSALANFGMGPRGAIPRTPIDNTPNAAGDAGNLRDFNFEHRAARMATLGLAKLKTVVIGSSPADPKNARAAAFAHFTLGVALGNLSLAYDSASIVTENDDFNATIPLSGYKDVNKAALAHLDSAIAIVRDTSAFPNLPDLWVKGNALTSDQFIRLIRSYKARFRAGVARTPADRADVGAGGIVDWNKVILDADSGLTADLIIAMDPSAGWDMVWVAQHYATGSANWHQMSQFILGMADTSGGYDTWLSTTRFNRAPFLVVSPDRRLPQGATRAAQVGDTLRPGFRSFYVGTSANPGRPFVRNRPAGLDQPGDPFGISMYDFYRSRSFFSAARIGPYPVMTAAEIRLLAAEGYLRLGNFAAAMQRINVTRADSLRGNLPPLAGLADTLTAVPGGTACVPRVPDAAQNFRKSKCGNIWDALKWEYRIETMYTGYGMWYFAGRGWGDIPEGTAFNWPVPWQELFLRQEAIYGRGGLGQPGSAARGNYGLFDGGVYGWQ
;
A
#
# COMPACT_ATOMS: atom_id res chain seq x y z
N MET A 1 -7.56 -19.59 71.21
CA MET A 1 -8.87 -19.72 70.54
C MET A 1 -8.87 -18.70 69.41
N VAL A 2 -8.71 -19.18 68.17
CA VAL A 2 -8.60 -18.36 66.96
C VAL A 2 -10.01 -18.09 66.45
N ALA A 3 -10.42 -16.82 66.36
CA ALA A 3 -11.65 -16.42 65.68
C ALA A 3 -11.30 -16.03 64.25
N GLY A 4 -11.75 -16.83 63.28
CA GLY A 4 -11.50 -16.64 61.86
C GLY A 4 -12.34 -15.51 61.26
N LEU A 5 -11.70 -14.63 60.49
CA LEU A 5 -12.37 -13.83 59.48
C LEU A 5 -12.82 -14.76 58.34
N ALA A 6 -14.13 -14.96 58.20
CA ALA A 6 -14.72 -15.50 56.97
C ALA A 6 -14.78 -14.37 55.93
N ALA A 7 -13.79 -14.31 55.04
CA ALA A 7 -13.88 -13.50 53.82
C ALA A 7 -14.78 -14.21 52.81
N CYS A 8 -15.64 -13.43 52.14
CA CYS A 8 -16.60 -13.87 51.13
C CYS A 8 -15.96 -14.83 50.11
N ARG A 9 -16.41 -16.10 50.13
CA ARG A 9 -15.92 -17.19 49.28
C ARG A 9 -16.69 -17.35 47.97
N GLU A 10 -17.59 -16.43 47.64
CA GLU A 10 -18.32 -16.47 46.37
C GLU A 10 -17.87 -15.31 45.49
N PRO A 11 -17.18 -15.56 44.36
CA PRO A 11 -17.02 -14.53 43.36
C PRO A 11 -18.42 -14.13 42.91
N LEU A 12 -18.71 -12.82 42.99
CA LEU A 12 -19.91 -12.24 42.41
C LEU A 12 -19.91 -12.54 40.90
N VAL A 13 -20.66 -13.56 40.48
CA VAL A 13 -20.96 -13.82 39.08
C VAL A 13 -22.02 -12.82 38.67
N VAL A 14 -21.59 -11.57 38.45
CA VAL A 14 -22.43 -10.56 37.80
C VAL A 14 -22.36 -10.86 36.32
N ASP A 15 -23.46 -11.36 35.76
CA ASP A 15 -23.59 -11.57 34.33
C ASP A 15 -23.42 -10.22 33.63
N ASN A 16 -22.32 -10.08 32.88
CA ASN A 16 -22.01 -8.84 32.21
C ASN A 16 -22.89 -8.75 30.95
N GLN A 17 -24.10 -8.20 31.10
CA GLN A 17 -25.02 -7.99 29.97
C GLN A 17 -24.48 -7.03 28.89
N ASN A 18 -23.37 -6.36 29.15
CA ASN A 18 -22.64 -5.54 28.17
C ASN A 18 -21.48 -6.29 27.49
N GLN A 19 -21.16 -7.53 27.88
CA GLN A 19 -20.34 -8.38 27.01
C GLN A 19 -21.17 -8.74 25.78
N ALA A 20 -20.62 -8.47 24.60
CA ALA A 20 -21.23 -8.95 23.37
C ALA A 20 -21.28 -10.48 23.42
N ASP A 21 -22.46 -11.01 23.71
CA ASP A 21 -22.73 -12.44 23.70
C ASP A 21 -22.53 -12.95 22.27
N LYS A 22 -21.36 -13.54 22.02
CA LYS A 22 -20.96 -14.08 20.72
C LYS A 22 -21.92 -15.18 20.26
N ASP A 23 -22.48 -15.94 21.19
CA ASP A 23 -23.40 -17.03 20.90
C ASP A 23 -24.76 -16.50 20.48
N ARG A 24 -25.24 -15.42 21.10
CA ARG A 24 -26.47 -14.71 20.68
C ARG A 24 -26.28 -13.91 19.39
N THR A 25 -25.13 -13.25 19.22
CA THR A 25 -24.85 -12.38 18.06
C THR A 25 -24.59 -13.18 16.78
N LEU A 26 -24.25 -14.47 16.88
CA LEU A 26 -24.05 -15.38 15.75
C LEU A 26 -25.05 -16.55 15.77
N ALA A 27 -26.19 -16.38 16.45
CA ALA A 27 -27.16 -17.45 16.67
C ALA A 27 -27.92 -17.81 15.39
N THR A 28 -28.16 -16.85 14.50
CA THR A 28 -28.97 -17.03 13.29
C THR A 28 -28.13 -17.02 12.02
N ALA A 29 -28.65 -17.66 10.96
CA ALA A 29 -28.04 -17.65 9.64
C ALA A 29 -27.87 -16.22 9.07
N ALA A 30 -28.85 -15.35 9.31
CA ALA A 30 -28.82 -13.96 8.84
C ALA A 30 -27.74 -13.15 9.57
N ASP A 31 -27.65 -13.28 10.90
CA ASP A 31 -26.62 -12.58 11.68
C ASP A 31 -25.21 -13.04 11.30
N LEU A 32 -25.02 -14.35 11.09
CA LEU A 32 -23.76 -14.90 10.62
C LEU A 32 -23.37 -14.40 9.23
N GLU A 33 -24.34 -14.32 8.30
CA GLU A 33 -24.11 -13.81 6.95
C GLU A 33 -23.71 -12.33 6.98
N THR A 34 -24.39 -11.51 7.79
CA THR A 34 -24.04 -10.09 8.00
C THR A 34 -22.67 -9.94 8.66
N PHE A 35 -22.37 -10.76 9.67
CA PHE A 35 -21.08 -10.74 10.35
C PHE A 35 -19.92 -11.05 9.40
N ILE A 36 -20.02 -12.13 8.61
CA ILE A 36 -19.03 -12.48 7.59
C ILE A 36 -18.93 -11.38 6.52
N GLY A 37 -20.06 -10.83 6.09
CA GLY A 37 -20.08 -9.74 5.11
C GLY A 37 -19.32 -8.48 5.56
N SER A 38 -19.25 -8.24 6.87
CA SER A 38 -18.57 -7.07 7.44
C SER A 38 -17.06 -7.20 7.56
N THR A 39 -16.49 -8.41 7.43
CA THR A 39 -15.08 -8.66 7.79
C THR A 39 -14.12 -7.89 6.89
N TYR A 40 -14.41 -7.78 5.59
CA TYR A 40 -13.54 -7.06 4.66
C TYR A 40 -13.51 -5.55 4.92
N ALA A 41 -14.61 -4.96 5.40
CA ALA A 41 -14.63 -3.56 5.85
C ALA A 41 -13.66 -3.35 7.03
N VAL A 42 -13.56 -4.32 7.94
CA VAL A 42 -12.62 -4.27 9.08
C VAL A 42 -11.17 -4.34 8.61
N ALA A 43 -10.84 -5.21 7.65
CA ALA A 43 -9.51 -5.27 7.03
C ALA A 43 -9.17 -3.96 6.27
N HIS A 44 -10.14 -3.43 5.49
CA HIS A 44 -9.99 -2.12 4.83
C HIS A 44 -9.73 -1.00 5.83
N GLN A 45 -10.47 -0.96 6.94
CA GLN A 45 -10.22 -0.01 8.02
C GLN A 45 -8.84 -0.19 8.65
N GLY A 46 -8.32 -1.41 8.73
CA GLY A 46 -6.97 -1.70 9.20
C GLY A 46 -5.90 -0.93 8.42
N THR A 47 -6.02 -0.84 7.11
CA THR A 47 -5.02 -0.18 6.24
C THR A 47 -5.31 1.29 5.94
N PHE A 48 -6.59 1.72 5.91
CA PHE A 48 -6.98 3.04 5.39
C PHE A 48 -7.87 3.88 6.32
N GLY A 49 -8.31 3.30 7.43
CA GLY A 49 -9.28 3.91 8.35
C GLY A 49 -8.71 4.89 9.37
N GLY A 50 -7.39 4.93 9.55
CA GLY A 50 -6.72 5.76 10.55
C GLY A 50 -5.59 6.60 9.97
N ASN A 51 -5.48 7.85 10.42
CA ASN A 51 -4.33 8.68 10.08
C ASN A 51 -3.10 8.25 10.89
N ASP A 52 -3.30 7.96 12.18
CA ASP A 52 -2.28 7.38 13.07
C ASP A 52 -2.22 5.86 12.89
N GLY A 53 -1.71 5.44 11.75
CA GLY A 53 -1.50 4.04 11.33
C GLY A 53 -0.23 3.95 10.49
N LEU A 54 0.08 2.77 9.95
CA LEU A 54 1.33 2.61 9.21
C LEU A 54 1.31 3.30 7.85
N GLN A 55 0.13 3.46 7.23
CA GLN A 55 0.01 4.02 5.88
C GLN A 55 0.74 5.36 5.72
N THR A 56 0.58 6.30 6.66
CA THR A 56 1.23 7.62 6.61
C THR A 56 2.75 7.52 6.77
N GLN A 57 3.22 6.62 7.63
CA GLN A 57 4.64 6.33 7.84
C GLN A 57 5.27 5.67 6.60
N LEU A 58 4.59 4.66 6.02
CA LEU A 58 4.99 3.96 4.80
C LEU A 58 5.21 4.95 3.65
N MET A 59 4.28 5.90 3.46
CA MET A 59 4.35 6.90 2.38
C MET A 59 5.57 7.81 2.50
N VAL A 60 5.89 8.32 3.69
CA VAL A 60 7.08 9.19 3.88
C VAL A 60 8.39 8.42 3.87
N MET A 61 8.38 7.15 4.29
CA MET A 61 9.55 6.29 4.22
C MET A 61 9.97 5.99 2.77
N ALA A 62 9.03 6.05 1.83
CA ALA A 62 9.24 5.76 0.40
C ALA A 62 9.13 6.98 -0.54
N PHE A 63 8.98 8.19 0.01
CA PHE A 63 8.80 9.44 -0.74
C PHE A 63 7.54 9.53 -1.61
N GLU A 64 6.52 8.70 -1.35
CA GLU A 64 5.19 8.89 -1.93
C GLU A 64 4.60 10.22 -1.41
N ASN A 65 4.83 10.48 -0.12
CA ASN A 65 4.58 11.75 0.56
C ASN A 65 5.88 12.31 1.15
N VAL A 66 5.92 13.62 1.36
CA VAL A 66 6.92 14.33 2.16
C VAL A 66 6.20 15.15 3.23
N SER A 67 6.60 14.98 4.48
CA SER A 67 6.17 15.83 5.60
C SER A 67 7.27 15.91 6.65
N ALA A 68 7.46 17.10 7.22
CA ALA A 68 8.36 17.33 8.35
C ALA A 68 7.62 17.29 9.71
N LEU A 69 6.29 17.18 9.70
CA LEU A 69 5.47 17.19 10.91
C LEU A 69 5.57 15.83 11.63
N ALA A 70 5.68 15.85 12.96
CA ALA A 70 5.80 14.62 13.74
C ALA A 70 4.49 13.83 13.87
N ASN A 71 3.35 14.41 13.46
CA ASN A 71 2.05 13.76 13.52
C ASN A 71 2.04 12.41 12.79
N PHE A 72 1.35 11.43 13.39
CA PHE A 72 1.22 10.07 12.84
C PHE A 72 2.57 9.36 12.59
N GLY A 73 3.63 9.81 13.27
CA GLY A 73 4.98 9.29 13.08
C GLY A 73 5.69 9.74 11.79
N MET A 74 5.09 10.64 10.99
CA MET A 74 5.66 10.99 9.67
C MET A 74 7.05 11.62 9.75
N GLY A 75 7.23 12.69 10.52
CA GLY A 75 8.51 13.40 10.65
C GLY A 75 9.65 12.47 11.08
N PRO A 76 9.53 11.75 12.21
CA PRO A 76 10.54 10.78 12.64
C PRO A 76 10.85 9.70 11.60
N ARG A 77 9.83 9.16 10.90
CA ARG A 77 10.01 8.09 9.91
C ARG A 77 10.53 8.60 8.57
N GLY A 78 10.24 9.86 8.25
CA GLY A 78 10.65 10.59 7.06
C GLY A 78 12.02 11.26 7.19
N ALA A 79 12.60 11.33 8.39
CA ALA A 79 13.90 11.93 8.65
C ALA A 79 15.05 11.23 7.90
N ILE A 80 16.04 12.01 7.48
CA ILE A 80 17.27 11.54 6.85
C ILE A 80 18.45 12.23 7.56
N PRO A 81 19.42 11.50 8.14
CA PRO A 81 19.55 10.04 8.15
C PRO A 81 18.40 9.33 8.88
N ARG A 82 18.14 8.07 8.49
CA ARG A 82 17.04 7.26 9.04
C ARG A 82 17.38 6.79 10.46
N THR A 83 16.45 7.01 11.39
CA THR A 83 16.52 6.46 12.74
C THR A 83 15.76 5.13 12.83
N PRO A 84 16.10 4.26 13.81
CA PRO A 84 15.31 3.06 14.07
C PRO A 84 13.85 3.37 14.36
N ILE A 85 12.97 2.42 14.04
CA ILE A 85 11.63 2.36 14.64
C ILE A 85 11.82 1.93 16.08
N ASP A 86 11.76 2.92 16.98
CA ASP A 86 11.67 2.68 18.41
C ASP A 86 10.30 2.09 18.74
N ASN A 87 10.32 1.00 19.50
CA ASN A 87 9.17 0.23 19.92
C ASN A 87 9.12 0.17 21.45
N THR A 88 9.78 1.06 22.17
CA THR A 88 9.61 1.16 23.62
C THR A 88 8.28 1.83 23.99
N PRO A 89 7.74 1.60 25.20
CA PRO A 89 6.52 2.26 25.63
C PRO A 89 6.61 3.78 25.51
N ASN A 90 5.59 4.40 24.90
CA ASN A 90 5.53 5.85 24.62
C ASN A 90 6.52 6.36 23.55
N ALA A 91 7.14 5.47 22.77
CA ALA A 91 7.96 5.88 21.64
C ALA A 91 7.15 6.66 20.58
N ALA A 92 7.84 7.50 19.81
CA ALA A 92 7.20 8.27 18.75
C ALA A 92 6.56 7.36 17.68
N GLY A 93 5.26 7.57 17.45
CA GLY A 93 4.47 6.77 16.50
C GLY A 93 3.95 5.44 17.06
N ASP A 94 4.00 5.24 18.39
CA ASP A 94 3.53 4.01 19.07
C ASP A 94 2.08 3.63 18.70
N ALA A 95 1.16 4.60 18.75
CA ALA A 95 -0.24 4.36 18.38
C ALA A 95 -0.37 3.79 16.95
N GLY A 96 0.32 4.40 15.98
CA GLY A 96 0.36 3.90 14.61
C GLY A 96 1.03 2.53 14.46
N ASN A 97 2.09 2.25 15.24
CA ASN A 97 2.76 0.94 15.23
C ASN A 97 1.80 -0.20 15.62
N LEU A 98 0.94 0.02 16.62
CA LEU A 98 -0.04 -0.98 17.09
C LEU A 98 -1.27 -1.09 16.17
N ARG A 99 -1.73 0.03 15.61
CA ARG A 99 -3.08 0.14 15.05
C ARG A 99 -3.38 -0.92 13.97
N ASP A 100 -2.54 -0.98 12.94
CA ASP A 100 -2.78 -1.86 11.79
C ASP A 100 -2.68 -3.33 12.23
N PHE A 101 -1.73 -3.66 13.13
CA PHE A 101 -1.61 -4.99 13.75
C PHE A 101 -2.91 -5.42 14.40
N ASN A 102 -3.52 -4.55 15.21
CA ASN A 102 -4.75 -4.83 15.95
C ASN A 102 -5.94 -5.02 15.00
N PHE A 103 -6.15 -4.08 14.07
CA PHE A 103 -7.30 -4.14 13.16
C PHE A 103 -7.23 -5.33 12.22
N GLU A 104 -6.06 -5.68 11.71
CA GLU A 104 -5.91 -6.84 10.82
C GLU A 104 -6.03 -8.16 11.57
N HIS A 105 -5.47 -8.29 12.78
CA HIS A 105 -5.76 -9.46 13.61
C HIS A 105 -7.24 -9.55 13.99
N ARG A 106 -7.92 -8.41 14.20
CA ARG A 106 -9.38 -8.37 14.41
C ARG A 106 -10.13 -8.90 13.19
N ALA A 107 -9.79 -8.44 11.98
CA ALA A 107 -10.40 -8.95 10.75
C ALA A 107 -10.17 -10.45 10.57
N ALA A 108 -8.94 -10.92 10.77
CA ALA A 108 -8.57 -12.33 10.70
C ALA A 108 -9.33 -13.17 11.75
N ARG A 109 -9.45 -12.67 12.98
CA ARG A 109 -10.20 -13.33 14.05
C ARG A 109 -11.70 -13.39 13.78
N MET A 110 -12.27 -12.33 13.22
CA MET A 110 -13.68 -12.34 12.80
C MET A 110 -13.92 -13.35 11.68
N ALA A 111 -13.05 -13.40 10.67
CA ALA A 111 -13.17 -14.36 9.58
C ALA A 111 -13.08 -15.83 10.08
N THR A 112 -12.11 -16.13 10.95
CA THR A 112 -11.97 -17.48 11.55
C THR A 112 -13.13 -17.87 12.46
N LEU A 113 -13.69 -16.93 13.22
CA LEU A 113 -14.94 -17.15 13.97
C LEU A 113 -16.11 -17.47 13.03
N GLY A 114 -16.24 -16.74 11.92
CA GLY A 114 -17.25 -17.00 10.89
C GLY A 114 -17.11 -18.41 10.30
N LEU A 115 -15.90 -18.79 9.90
CA LEU A 115 -15.58 -20.14 9.40
C LEU A 115 -15.88 -21.23 10.43
N ALA A 116 -15.55 -21.00 11.70
CA ALA A 116 -15.86 -21.95 12.77
C ALA A 116 -17.38 -22.10 12.95
N LYS A 117 -18.14 -20.99 12.92
CA LYS A 117 -19.59 -21.02 13.12
C LYS A 117 -20.34 -21.67 11.95
N LEU A 118 -19.84 -21.54 10.72
CA LEU A 118 -20.39 -22.23 9.53
C LEU A 118 -20.35 -23.78 9.64
N LYS A 119 -19.59 -24.35 10.59
CA LYS A 119 -19.62 -25.79 10.90
C LYS A 119 -20.89 -26.22 11.64
N THR A 120 -21.62 -25.28 12.23
CA THR A 120 -22.78 -25.54 13.10
C THR A 120 -24.04 -24.76 12.68
N VAL A 121 -23.88 -23.63 11.99
CA VAL A 121 -24.96 -22.79 11.48
C VAL A 121 -24.88 -22.74 9.96
N VAL A 122 -25.99 -23.03 9.30
CA VAL A 122 -26.09 -23.07 7.84
C VAL A 122 -26.67 -21.76 7.33
N ILE A 123 -26.01 -21.13 6.37
CA ILE A 123 -26.57 -20.00 5.62
C ILE A 123 -27.33 -20.54 4.40
N GLY A 124 -28.63 -20.24 4.34
CA GLY A 124 -29.53 -20.76 3.30
C GLY A 124 -30.30 -21.99 3.77
N SER A 125 -30.63 -22.88 2.83
CA SER A 125 -31.55 -24.00 3.05
C SER A 125 -30.88 -25.30 3.52
N SER A 126 -29.58 -25.49 3.24
CA SER A 126 -28.81 -26.68 3.60
C SER A 126 -27.31 -26.39 3.56
N PRO A 127 -26.42 -27.23 4.14
CA PRO A 127 -24.97 -27.03 4.04
C PRO A 127 -24.43 -26.94 2.59
N ALA A 128 -25.15 -27.55 1.65
CA ALA A 128 -24.83 -27.53 0.22
C ALA A 128 -25.39 -26.30 -0.53
N ASP A 129 -26.12 -25.41 0.16
CA ASP A 129 -26.64 -24.18 -0.42
C ASP A 129 -25.47 -23.29 -0.89
N PRO A 130 -25.47 -22.79 -2.14
CA PRO A 130 -24.41 -21.93 -2.65
C PRO A 130 -24.15 -20.67 -1.82
N LYS A 131 -25.14 -20.19 -1.04
CA LYS A 131 -24.94 -19.06 -0.10
C LYS A 131 -23.99 -19.42 1.04
N ASN A 132 -24.05 -20.65 1.54
CA ASN A 132 -23.13 -21.15 2.56
C ASN A 132 -21.69 -21.18 2.04
N ALA A 133 -21.49 -21.67 0.82
CA ALA A 133 -20.21 -21.65 0.14
C ALA A 133 -19.70 -20.23 -0.15
N ARG A 134 -20.59 -19.31 -0.55
CA ARG A 134 -20.25 -17.88 -0.72
C ARG A 134 -19.71 -17.26 0.57
N ALA A 135 -20.37 -17.50 1.70
CA ALA A 135 -19.92 -17.01 2.99
C ALA A 135 -18.55 -17.59 3.39
N ALA A 136 -18.35 -18.90 3.22
CA ALA A 136 -17.06 -19.55 3.48
C ALA A 136 -15.93 -18.99 2.60
N ALA A 137 -16.17 -18.84 1.29
CA ALA A 137 -15.21 -18.26 0.36
C ALA A 137 -14.84 -16.81 0.74
N PHE A 138 -15.82 -16.01 1.16
CA PHE A 138 -15.59 -14.63 1.55
C PHE A 138 -14.85 -14.48 2.89
N ALA A 139 -15.13 -15.37 3.85
CA ALA A 139 -14.39 -15.43 5.11
C ALA A 139 -12.92 -15.82 4.86
N HIS A 140 -12.64 -16.85 4.05
CA HIS A 140 -11.28 -17.20 3.64
C HIS A 140 -10.58 -16.07 2.88
N PHE A 141 -11.29 -15.39 1.97
CA PHE A 141 -10.77 -14.22 1.28
C PHE A 141 -10.33 -13.14 2.27
N THR A 142 -11.19 -12.77 3.23
CA THR A 142 -10.86 -11.73 4.21
C THR A 142 -9.71 -12.15 5.11
N LEU A 143 -9.70 -13.39 5.59
CA LEU A 143 -8.60 -13.94 6.39
C LEU A 143 -7.28 -13.85 5.63
N GLY A 144 -7.29 -14.23 4.35
CA GLY A 144 -6.14 -14.10 3.46
C GLY A 144 -5.68 -12.65 3.26
N VAL A 145 -6.61 -11.70 3.10
CA VAL A 145 -6.27 -10.27 2.98
C VAL A 145 -5.63 -9.74 4.27
N ALA A 146 -6.22 -10.05 5.43
CA ALA A 146 -5.75 -9.55 6.71
C ALA A 146 -4.36 -10.08 7.08
N LEU A 147 -4.15 -11.39 6.97
CA LEU A 147 -2.83 -12.00 7.16
C LEU A 147 -1.83 -11.52 6.11
N GLY A 148 -2.29 -11.29 4.88
CA GLY A 148 -1.49 -10.71 3.80
C GLY A 148 -0.94 -9.34 4.17
N ASN A 149 -1.80 -8.42 4.60
CA ASN A 149 -1.41 -7.07 5.05
C ASN A 149 -0.43 -7.13 6.24
N LEU A 150 -0.72 -7.97 7.25
CA LEU A 150 0.19 -8.20 8.39
C LEU A 150 1.57 -8.66 7.92
N SER A 151 1.62 -9.62 7.00
CA SER A 151 2.88 -10.14 6.45
C SER A 151 3.68 -9.10 5.65
N LEU A 152 3.00 -8.12 5.05
CA LEU A 152 3.66 -7.03 4.33
C LEU A 152 4.26 -5.99 5.27
N ALA A 153 3.62 -5.70 6.40
CA ALA A 153 4.01 -4.60 7.28
C ALA A 153 4.96 -5.02 8.42
N TYR A 154 4.65 -6.12 9.12
CA TYR A 154 5.35 -6.55 10.34
C TYR A 154 6.38 -7.66 10.04
N ASP A 155 7.36 -7.86 10.91
CA ASP A 155 8.28 -9.01 10.83
C ASP A 155 7.65 -10.32 11.27
N SER A 156 6.67 -10.26 12.17
CA SER A 156 5.96 -11.42 12.67
C SER A 156 4.52 -11.06 13.05
N ALA A 157 3.65 -12.05 13.00
CA ALA A 157 2.24 -11.94 13.38
C ALA A 157 1.71 -13.33 13.77
N SER A 158 0.55 -13.40 14.41
CA SER A 158 -0.10 -14.67 14.72
C SER A 158 -0.86 -15.20 13.50
N ILE A 159 -0.68 -16.48 13.18
CA ILE A 159 -1.50 -17.17 12.18
C ILE A 159 -2.71 -17.75 12.88
N VAL A 160 -3.85 -17.07 12.77
CA VAL A 160 -5.11 -17.52 13.39
C VAL A 160 -5.89 -18.43 12.45
N THR A 161 -6.55 -19.45 13.01
CA THR A 161 -7.36 -20.43 12.27
C THR A 161 -8.71 -20.66 12.94
N GLU A 162 -9.66 -21.24 12.21
CA GLU A 162 -10.97 -21.63 12.71
C GLU A 162 -10.95 -22.85 13.67
N ASN A 163 -9.76 -23.40 13.94
CA ASN A 163 -9.55 -24.53 14.84
C ASN A 163 -8.83 -24.13 16.14
N ASP A 164 -8.47 -22.85 16.28
CA ASP A 164 -7.77 -22.34 17.46
C ASP A 164 -8.71 -22.33 18.69
N ASP A 165 -8.13 -22.46 19.88
CA ASP A 165 -8.80 -22.01 21.10
C ASP A 165 -8.93 -20.48 21.05
N PHE A 166 -10.18 -20.00 21.11
CA PHE A 166 -10.45 -18.58 20.99
C PHE A 166 -9.95 -17.73 22.19
N ASN A 167 -9.55 -18.39 23.27
CA ASN A 167 -8.98 -17.77 24.47
C ASN A 167 -7.46 -17.93 24.61
N ALA A 168 -6.83 -18.75 23.75
CA ALA A 168 -5.39 -18.98 23.82
C ALA A 168 -4.58 -17.86 23.16
N THR A 169 -3.39 -17.62 23.68
CA THR A 169 -2.38 -16.77 23.05
C THR A 169 -1.72 -17.53 21.90
N ILE A 170 -2.04 -17.17 20.66
CA ILE A 170 -1.49 -17.82 19.46
C ILE A 170 -0.05 -17.37 19.23
N PRO A 171 0.96 -18.25 19.11
CA PRO A 171 2.36 -17.88 18.90
C PRO A 171 2.59 -16.97 17.69
N LEU A 172 3.67 -16.19 17.73
CA LEU A 172 4.10 -15.37 16.61
C LEU A 172 4.81 -16.25 15.56
N SER A 173 4.50 -16.00 14.29
CA SER A 173 5.15 -16.62 13.13
C SER A 173 5.83 -15.55 12.29
N GLY A 174 6.97 -15.89 11.68
CA GLY A 174 7.69 -14.98 10.80
C GLY A 174 6.85 -14.59 9.59
N TYR A 175 7.06 -13.38 9.07
CA TYR A 175 6.27 -12.79 7.98
C TYR A 175 6.15 -13.68 6.73
N LYS A 176 7.16 -14.50 6.43
CA LYS A 176 7.13 -15.45 5.29
C LYS A 176 6.07 -16.53 5.50
N ASP A 177 5.97 -17.07 6.70
CA ASP A 177 4.97 -18.10 7.05
C ASP A 177 3.57 -17.49 7.13
N VAL A 178 3.45 -16.28 7.68
CA VAL A 178 2.18 -15.53 7.68
C VAL A 178 1.70 -15.27 6.24
N ASN A 179 2.60 -14.88 5.33
CA ASN A 179 2.27 -14.69 3.92
C ASN A 179 1.86 -16.00 3.23
N LYS A 180 2.55 -17.10 3.54
CA LYS A 180 2.20 -18.43 3.04
C LYS A 180 0.80 -18.83 3.47
N ALA A 181 0.44 -18.63 4.75
CA ALA A 181 -0.91 -18.89 5.26
C ALA A 181 -1.95 -17.98 4.60
N ALA A 182 -1.64 -16.70 4.42
CA ALA A 182 -2.49 -15.76 3.70
C ALA A 182 -2.84 -16.25 2.29
N LEU A 183 -1.82 -16.64 1.51
CA LEU A 183 -1.99 -17.16 0.16
C LEU A 183 -2.78 -18.48 0.13
N ALA A 184 -2.60 -19.35 1.13
CA ALA A 184 -3.35 -20.61 1.23
C ALA A 184 -4.85 -20.34 1.42
N HIS A 185 -5.24 -19.37 2.25
CA HIS A 185 -6.65 -19.01 2.40
C HIS A 185 -7.23 -18.35 1.15
N LEU A 186 -6.45 -17.54 0.42
CA LEU A 186 -6.88 -17.02 -0.88
C LEU A 186 -7.06 -18.16 -1.91
N ASP A 187 -6.23 -19.19 -1.87
CA ASP A 187 -6.40 -20.40 -2.69
C ASP A 187 -7.66 -21.19 -2.28
N SER A 188 -7.94 -21.34 -0.98
CA SER A 188 -9.19 -21.94 -0.49
C SER A 188 -10.43 -21.18 -0.97
N ALA A 189 -10.40 -19.83 -0.94
CA ALA A 189 -11.50 -19.03 -1.45
C ALA A 189 -11.75 -19.28 -2.95
N ILE A 190 -10.70 -19.34 -3.77
CA ILE A 190 -10.82 -19.65 -5.21
C ILE A 190 -11.38 -21.07 -5.41
N ALA A 191 -10.89 -22.06 -4.67
CA ALA A 191 -11.35 -23.44 -4.77
C ALA A 191 -12.86 -23.54 -4.48
N ILE A 192 -13.32 -22.96 -3.37
CA ILE A 192 -14.74 -22.95 -3.00
C ILE A 192 -15.60 -22.31 -4.11
N VAL A 193 -15.18 -21.17 -4.66
CA VAL A 193 -15.94 -20.51 -5.74
C VAL A 193 -16.03 -21.40 -6.98
N ARG A 194 -14.96 -22.11 -7.35
CA ARG A 194 -14.91 -22.98 -8.55
C ARG A 194 -15.70 -24.27 -8.38
N ASP A 195 -15.69 -24.84 -7.19
CA ASP A 195 -16.35 -26.12 -6.90
C ASP A 195 -17.85 -25.95 -6.63
N THR A 196 -18.32 -24.71 -6.42
CA THR A 196 -19.73 -24.41 -6.17
C THR A 196 -20.49 -24.16 -7.47
N SER A 197 -21.39 -25.08 -7.81
CA SER A 197 -22.36 -24.85 -8.89
C SER A 197 -23.27 -23.66 -8.57
N ALA A 198 -23.48 -22.79 -9.57
CA ALA A 198 -24.30 -21.58 -9.46
C ALA A 198 -23.91 -20.66 -8.27
N PHE A 199 -22.61 -20.46 -8.05
CA PHE A 199 -22.09 -19.55 -7.04
C PHE A 199 -22.74 -18.15 -7.17
N PRO A 200 -23.47 -17.66 -6.15
CA PRO A 200 -24.18 -16.41 -6.24
C PRO A 200 -23.21 -15.23 -6.21
N ASN A 201 -23.58 -14.13 -6.87
CA ASN A 201 -22.81 -12.88 -6.76
C ASN A 201 -22.63 -12.48 -5.29
N LEU A 202 -21.54 -11.80 -4.98
CA LEU A 202 -21.37 -11.17 -3.68
C LEU A 202 -22.45 -10.10 -3.47
N PRO A 203 -23.01 -9.98 -2.26
CA PRO A 203 -23.79 -8.80 -1.89
C PRO A 203 -22.94 -7.53 -2.03
N ASP A 204 -23.55 -6.45 -2.53
CA ASP A 204 -22.88 -5.19 -2.82
C ASP A 204 -22.24 -4.50 -1.61
N LEU A 205 -22.76 -4.76 -0.40
CA LEU A 205 -22.23 -4.24 0.85
C LEU A 205 -20.96 -4.94 1.35
N TRP A 206 -20.69 -6.17 0.89
CA TRP A 206 -19.51 -6.94 1.33
C TRP A 206 -18.22 -6.33 0.77
N VAL A 207 -18.29 -5.82 -0.47
CA VAL A 207 -17.27 -4.96 -1.08
C VAL A 207 -17.99 -3.70 -1.56
N LYS A 208 -18.13 -2.70 -0.68
CA LYS A 208 -19.13 -1.62 -0.82
C LYS A 208 -19.21 -1.03 -2.23
N GLY A 209 -20.38 -1.20 -2.85
CA GLY A 209 -20.69 -0.76 -4.22
C GLY A 209 -20.40 -1.80 -5.31
N ASN A 210 -20.02 -3.03 -4.96
CA ASN A 210 -19.62 -4.07 -5.91
C ASN A 210 -20.35 -5.39 -5.64
N ALA A 211 -21.38 -5.67 -6.44
CA ALA A 211 -22.03 -6.98 -6.48
C ALA A 211 -21.24 -7.94 -7.40
N LEU A 212 -20.03 -8.35 -6.97
CA LEU A 212 -19.09 -9.10 -7.81
C LEU A 212 -19.65 -10.47 -8.21
N THR A 213 -19.55 -10.82 -9.50
CA THR A 213 -19.77 -12.19 -9.99
C THR A 213 -18.67 -13.14 -9.48
N SER A 214 -18.88 -14.45 -9.61
CA SER A 214 -17.85 -15.46 -9.29
C SER A 214 -16.51 -15.18 -10.00
N ASP A 215 -16.54 -14.88 -11.30
CA ASP A 215 -15.36 -14.55 -12.08
C ASP A 215 -14.69 -13.25 -11.60
N GLN A 216 -15.47 -12.21 -11.31
CA GLN A 216 -14.94 -10.94 -10.81
C GLN A 216 -14.32 -11.12 -9.42
N PHE A 217 -14.93 -11.94 -8.56
CA PHE A 217 -14.39 -12.24 -7.24
C PHE A 217 -13.09 -13.05 -7.34
N ILE A 218 -13.01 -14.06 -8.22
CA ILE A 218 -11.76 -14.78 -8.48
C ILE A 218 -10.67 -13.83 -8.98
N ARG A 219 -10.98 -12.90 -9.89
CA ARG A 219 -10.03 -11.87 -10.38
C ARG A 219 -9.53 -10.97 -9.25
N LEU A 220 -10.41 -10.59 -8.32
CA LEU A 220 -10.02 -9.82 -7.14
C LEU A 220 -9.07 -10.62 -6.24
N ILE A 221 -9.40 -11.89 -5.95
CA ILE A 221 -8.55 -12.76 -5.12
C ILE A 221 -7.17 -12.95 -5.77
N ARG A 222 -7.13 -13.23 -7.08
CA ARG A 222 -5.89 -13.34 -7.87
C ARG A 222 -5.05 -12.08 -7.79
N SER A 223 -5.67 -10.90 -7.83
CA SER A 223 -4.97 -9.62 -7.74
C SER A 223 -4.32 -9.40 -6.37
N TYR A 224 -5.01 -9.77 -5.29
CA TYR A 224 -4.41 -9.80 -3.95
C TYR A 224 -3.24 -10.79 -3.85
N LYS A 225 -3.37 -11.98 -4.44
CA LYS A 225 -2.25 -12.94 -4.48
C LYS A 225 -1.03 -12.37 -5.20
N ALA A 226 -1.20 -11.72 -6.35
CA ALA A 226 -0.09 -11.07 -7.06
C ALA A 226 0.58 -9.99 -6.19
N ARG A 227 -0.22 -9.12 -5.54
CA ARG A 227 0.26 -8.08 -4.62
C ARG A 227 1.06 -8.68 -3.46
N PHE A 228 0.51 -9.69 -2.77
CA PHE A 228 1.15 -10.27 -1.60
C PHE A 228 2.41 -11.08 -1.96
N ARG A 229 2.40 -11.84 -3.06
CA ARG A 229 3.58 -12.58 -3.54
C ARG A 229 4.75 -11.65 -3.86
N ALA A 230 4.50 -10.53 -4.53
CA ALA A 230 5.55 -9.59 -4.86
C ALA A 230 5.96 -8.73 -3.65
N GLY A 231 4.98 -8.21 -2.89
CA GLY A 231 5.20 -7.24 -1.82
C GLY A 231 5.89 -7.82 -0.57
N VAL A 232 5.85 -9.14 -0.35
CA VAL A 232 6.43 -9.76 0.86
C VAL A 232 7.95 -9.60 0.93
N ALA A 233 8.62 -9.41 -0.21
CA ALA A 233 10.06 -9.22 -0.27
C ALA A 233 10.52 -7.98 0.50
N ARG A 234 11.59 -8.13 1.31
CA ARG A 234 12.15 -7.04 2.10
C ARG A 234 13.33 -6.35 1.45
N THR A 235 14.07 -7.07 0.61
CA THR A 235 15.31 -6.62 -0.04
C THR A 235 15.30 -6.92 -1.55
N PRO A 236 16.23 -6.35 -2.33
CA PRO A 236 16.48 -6.77 -3.71
C PRO A 236 16.74 -8.27 -3.87
N ALA A 237 17.47 -8.88 -2.92
CA ALA A 237 17.76 -10.30 -2.91
C ALA A 237 16.49 -11.12 -2.67
N ASP A 238 15.66 -10.74 -1.69
CA ASP A 238 14.35 -11.38 -1.47
C ASP A 238 13.47 -11.28 -2.72
N ARG A 239 13.44 -10.10 -3.38
CA ARG A 239 12.56 -9.84 -4.53
C ARG A 239 13.04 -10.51 -5.82
N ALA A 240 14.26 -11.03 -5.85
CA ALA A 240 14.73 -11.86 -6.96
C ALA A 240 13.80 -13.06 -7.17
N ASP A 241 13.85 -13.62 -8.39
CA ASP A 241 13.09 -14.83 -8.67
C ASP A 241 13.61 -16.00 -7.83
N VAL A 242 12.72 -16.94 -7.47
CA VAL A 242 13.12 -18.17 -6.78
C VAL A 242 14.19 -18.95 -7.56
N GLY A 243 14.16 -18.92 -8.90
CA GLY A 243 15.20 -19.50 -9.74
C GLY A 243 16.55 -18.76 -9.67
N ALA A 244 16.56 -17.53 -9.15
CA ALA A 244 17.75 -16.71 -8.91
C ALA A 244 18.10 -16.60 -7.40
N GLY A 245 17.54 -17.46 -6.55
CA GLY A 245 17.83 -17.50 -5.11
C GLY A 245 17.02 -16.52 -4.25
N GLY A 246 16.05 -15.80 -4.83
CA GLY A 246 15.09 -14.99 -4.08
C GLY A 246 13.93 -15.82 -3.52
N ILE A 247 12.91 -15.13 -2.98
CA ILE A 247 11.73 -15.77 -2.38
C ILE A 247 10.45 -15.58 -3.21
N VAL A 248 10.50 -14.80 -4.29
CA VAL A 248 9.33 -14.48 -5.11
C VAL A 248 9.27 -15.38 -6.33
N ASP A 249 8.21 -16.17 -6.45
CA ASP A 249 7.93 -16.98 -7.63
C ASP A 249 7.23 -16.11 -8.69
N TRP A 250 8.01 -15.55 -9.63
CA TRP A 250 7.47 -14.59 -10.60
C TRP A 250 6.56 -15.23 -11.63
N ASN A 251 6.71 -16.52 -11.92
CA ASN A 251 5.73 -17.24 -12.75
C ASN A 251 4.34 -17.23 -12.11
N LYS A 252 4.25 -17.44 -10.78
CA LYS A 252 2.97 -17.33 -10.06
C LYS A 252 2.45 -15.90 -9.99
N VAL A 253 3.32 -14.90 -9.81
CA VAL A 253 2.92 -13.48 -9.84
C VAL A 253 2.31 -13.14 -11.20
N ILE A 254 2.97 -13.52 -12.31
CA ILE A 254 2.48 -13.29 -13.67
C ILE A 254 1.13 -13.98 -13.86
N LEU A 255 1.01 -15.26 -13.48
CA LEU A 255 -0.23 -16.02 -13.63
C LEU A 255 -1.40 -15.36 -12.89
N ASP A 256 -1.18 -14.99 -11.62
CA ASP A 256 -2.19 -14.34 -10.79
C ASP A 256 -2.51 -12.93 -11.33
N ALA A 257 -1.52 -12.17 -11.80
CA ALA A 257 -1.71 -10.81 -12.31
C ALA A 257 -2.43 -10.76 -13.68
N ASP A 258 -2.00 -11.56 -14.67
CA ASP A 258 -2.63 -11.60 -15.99
C ASP A 258 -4.06 -12.17 -15.92
N SER A 259 -4.36 -12.99 -14.90
CA SER A 259 -5.70 -13.50 -14.60
C SER A 259 -6.46 -12.62 -13.58
N GLY A 260 -5.91 -11.47 -13.20
CA GLY A 260 -6.44 -10.58 -12.18
C GLY A 260 -7.46 -9.58 -12.70
N LEU A 261 -7.53 -8.44 -12.01
CA LEU A 261 -8.40 -7.32 -12.31
C LEU A 261 -8.07 -6.70 -13.68
N THR A 262 -9.11 -6.51 -14.49
CA THR A 262 -9.01 -5.86 -15.82
C THR A 262 -9.41 -4.39 -15.79
N ALA A 263 -10.13 -3.98 -14.75
CA ALA A 263 -10.49 -2.60 -14.41
C ALA A 263 -10.20 -2.35 -12.92
N ASP A 264 -10.09 -1.08 -12.52
CA ASP A 264 -9.80 -0.70 -11.14
C ASP A 264 -10.90 -1.20 -10.19
N LEU A 265 -10.51 -1.68 -9.00
CA LEU A 265 -11.44 -1.94 -7.91
C LEU A 265 -11.85 -0.59 -7.28
N ILE A 266 -13.08 -0.20 -7.56
CA ILE A 266 -13.69 1.04 -7.06
C ILE A 266 -14.53 0.70 -5.83
N ILE A 267 -14.22 1.29 -4.69
CA ILE A 267 -15.07 1.15 -3.50
C ILE A 267 -15.86 2.45 -3.32
N ALA A 268 -17.16 2.32 -3.07
CA ALA A 268 -18.02 3.45 -2.74
C ALA A 268 -17.80 3.84 -1.28
N MET A 269 -16.85 4.74 -1.01
CA MET A 269 -16.49 5.18 0.34
C MET A 269 -17.63 5.93 1.02
N ASP A 270 -17.71 5.76 2.32
CA ASP A 270 -18.55 6.48 3.26
C ASP A 270 -17.95 6.29 4.67
N PRO A 271 -17.31 7.32 5.24
CA PRO A 271 -16.68 7.21 6.54
C PRO A 271 -17.65 6.79 7.65
N SER A 272 -18.94 7.15 7.54
CA SER A 272 -19.97 6.80 8.53
C SER A 272 -20.31 5.30 8.51
N ALA A 273 -20.08 4.63 7.39
CA ALA A 273 -20.31 3.20 7.20
C ALA A 273 -19.03 2.36 7.33
N GLY A 274 -17.93 2.94 7.82
CA GLY A 274 -16.66 2.22 7.97
C GLY A 274 -15.90 1.98 6.67
N TRP A 275 -16.10 2.82 5.65
CA TRP A 275 -15.34 2.79 4.40
C TRP A 275 -14.70 4.15 4.15
N ASP A 276 -13.42 4.31 4.45
CA ASP A 276 -12.73 5.59 4.29
C ASP A 276 -11.33 5.41 3.67
N MET A 277 -10.82 6.49 3.10
CA MET A 277 -9.41 6.73 2.80
C MET A 277 -8.99 7.96 3.60
N VAL A 278 -8.87 7.77 4.92
CA VAL A 278 -8.88 8.89 5.87
C VAL A 278 -7.75 9.88 5.63
N TRP A 279 -6.62 9.42 5.09
CA TRP A 279 -5.48 10.26 4.75
C TRP A 279 -5.83 11.39 3.78
N VAL A 280 -6.83 11.20 2.91
CA VAL A 280 -7.28 12.27 2.00
C VAL A 280 -7.78 13.50 2.77
N ALA A 281 -8.25 13.34 4.01
CA ALA A 281 -8.60 14.47 4.88
C ALA A 281 -7.40 15.40 5.10
N GLN A 282 -6.20 14.83 5.20
CA GLN A 282 -4.96 15.53 5.57
C GLN A 282 -4.23 16.11 4.36
N HIS A 283 -4.48 15.63 3.15
CA HIS A 283 -3.95 16.23 1.92
C HIS A 283 -4.21 17.73 1.83
N TYR A 284 -5.28 18.23 2.46
CA TYR A 284 -5.76 19.61 2.31
C TYR A 284 -6.20 20.29 3.62
N ALA A 285 -6.01 19.67 4.80
CA ALA A 285 -6.60 20.10 6.07
C ALA A 285 -6.21 21.51 6.55
N THR A 286 -5.06 22.03 6.10
CA THR A 286 -4.50 23.30 6.60
C THR A 286 -3.96 24.17 5.46
N GLY A 287 -4.58 24.06 4.28
CA GLY A 287 -4.12 24.72 3.07
C GLY A 287 -3.15 23.84 2.26
N SER A 288 -2.47 24.44 1.28
CA SER A 288 -1.50 23.70 0.47
C SER A 288 -0.31 23.25 1.32
N ALA A 289 0.08 21.99 1.18
CA ALA A 289 1.41 21.47 1.51
C ALA A 289 1.88 21.46 2.97
N ASN A 290 0.98 21.37 3.93
CA ASN A 290 1.39 21.30 5.32
C ASN A 290 1.67 19.84 5.76
N TRP A 291 0.67 18.95 5.66
CA TRP A 291 0.80 17.55 6.07
C TRP A 291 1.19 16.63 4.92
N HIS A 292 1.08 17.13 3.71
CA HIS A 292 1.19 16.35 2.48
C HIS A 292 1.87 17.17 1.39
N GLN A 293 2.98 16.67 0.86
CA GLN A 293 3.72 17.28 -0.25
C GLN A 293 4.25 16.17 -1.15
N MET A 294 4.32 16.42 -2.46
CA MET A 294 5.00 15.49 -3.35
C MET A 294 6.52 15.65 -3.23
N SER A 295 7.26 14.55 -3.39
CA SER A 295 8.72 14.55 -3.34
C SER A 295 9.35 15.26 -4.54
N GLN A 296 10.19 16.27 -4.31
CA GLN A 296 10.99 16.90 -5.37
C GLN A 296 12.00 15.93 -5.98
N PHE A 297 12.56 15.03 -5.18
CA PHE A 297 13.49 14.01 -5.64
C PHE A 297 12.82 13.09 -6.67
N ILE A 298 11.64 12.55 -6.35
CA ILE A 298 10.94 11.64 -7.27
C ILE A 298 10.39 12.40 -8.47
N LEU A 299 9.68 13.51 -8.28
CA LEU A 299 9.13 14.28 -9.39
C LEU A 299 10.23 14.85 -10.31
N GLY A 300 11.40 15.18 -9.76
CA GLY A 300 12.57 15.63 -10.51
C GLY A 300 13.07 14.61 -11.52
N MET A 301 12.81 13.31 -11.31
CA MET A 301 13.12 12.29 -12.31
C MET A 301 12.31 12.45 -13.61
N ALA A 302 11.27 13.27 -13.64
CA ALA A 302 10.53 13.57 -14.85
C ALA A 302 11.04 14.82 -15.59
N ASP A 303 11.97 15.57 -14.98
CA ASP A 303 12.44 16.85 -15.51
C ASP A 303 13.31 16.68 -16.76
N THR A 304 13.08 17.52 -17.75
CA THR A 304 13.86 17.58 -18.99
C THR A 304 14.42 18.97 -19.24
N SER A 305 14.31 19.89 -18.27
CA SER A 305 14.86 21.25 -18.36
C SER A 305 16.31 21.38 -17.89
N GLY A 306 16.81 20.39 -17.13
CA GLY A 306 18.12 20.45 -16.47
C GLY A 306 18.05 21.00 -15.04
N GLY A 307 16.86 21.36 -14.56
CA GLY A 307 16.62 21.74 -13.17
C GLY A 307 16.99 20.61 -12.20
N TYR A 308 16.69 19.36 -12.55
CA TYR A 308 17.04 18.21 -11.70
C TYR A 308 18.56 18.01 -11.59
N ASP A 309 19.30 18.18 -12.69
CA ASP A 309 20.77 18.09 -12.69
C ASP A 309 21.42 19.21 -11.87
N THR A 310 20.79 20.39 -11.83
CA THR A 310 21.24 21.52 -11.00
C THR A 310 20.98 21.23 -9.53
N TRP A 311 19.78 20.75 -9.22
CA TRP A 311 19.37 20.34 -7.87
C TRP A 311 20.22 19.20 -7.32
N LEU A 312 20.50 18.18 -8.14
CA LEU A 312 21.40 17.07 -7.80
C LEU A 312 22.85 17.53 -7.63
N SER A 313 23.31 18.60 -8.29
CA SER A 313 24.65 19.15 -8.06
C SER A 313 24.75 20.11 -6.88
N THR A 314 23.62 20.48 -6.28
CA THR A 314 23.56 21.35 -5.11
C THR A 314 23.64 20.52 -3.83
N THR A 315 24.44 20.97 -2.86
CA THR A 315 24.54 20.31 -1.55
C THR A 315 23.17 20.26 -0.89
N ARG A 316 22.88 19.16 -0.18
CA ARG A 316 21.53 18.84 0.32
C ARG A 316 20.84 20.01 1.02
N PHE A 317 21.54 20.67 1.94
CA PHE A 317 20.97 21.74 2.76
C PHE A 317 20.73 23.06 2.00
N ASN A 318 21.35 23.23 0.84
CA ASN A 318 21.21 24.41 -0.01
C ASN A 318 20.23 24.21 -1.18
N ARG A 319 19.58 23.04 -1.25
CA ARG A 319 18.60 22.77 -2.28
C ARG A 319 17.37 23.66 -2.12
N ALA A 320 16.73 23.94 -3.24
CA ALA A 320 15.43 24.60 -3.27
C ALA A 320 14.50 23.82 -4.20
N PRO A 321 13.18 23.81 -3.95
CA PRO A 321 12.21 23.34 -4.92
C PRO A 321 12.42 23.99 -6.28
N PHE A 322 12.22 23.23 -7.36
CA PHE A 322 12.33 23.73 -8.72
C PHE A 322 11.15 23.28 -9.58
N LEU A 323 10.89 24.03 -10.65
CA LEU A 323 9.86 23.71 -11.64
C LEU A 323 10.30 22.48 -12.45
N VAL A 324 9.57 21.37 -12.31
CA VAL A 324 9.75 20.18 -13.14
C VAL A 324 9.10 20.42 -14.49
N VAL A 325 9.88 20.47 -15.58
CA VAL A 325 9.36 20.51 -16.95
C VAL A 325 9.41 19.10 -17.51
N SER A 326 8.25 18.49 -17.78
CA SER A 326 8.18 17.09 -18.17
C SER A 326 7.28 16.84 -19.37
N PRO A 327 7.63 15.93 -20.29
CA PRO A 327 6.72 15.43 -21.31
C PRO A 327 5.65 14.47 -20.75
N ASP A 328 5.79 13.97 -19.51
CA ASP A 328 4.79 13.11 -18.89
C ASP A 328 3.52 13.90 -18.56
N ARG A 329 2.42 13.57 -19.22
CA ARG A 329 1.15 14.31 -19.09
C ARG A 329 0.44 14.09 -17.76
N ARG A 330 0.93 13.18 -16.91
CA ARG A 330 0.47 13.01 -15.53
C ARG A 330 1.05 14.09 -14.61
N LEU A 331 2.05 14.85 -15.05
CA LEU A 331 2.54 16.07 -14.40
C LEU A 331 1.98 17.32 -15.11
N PRO A 332 1.83 18.45 -14.40
CA PRO A 332 1.31 19.68 -14.97
C PRO A 332 2.24 20.25 -16.04
N GLN A 333 1.66 20.77 -17.12
CA GLN A 333 2.39 21.14 -18.33
C GLN A 333 2.76 22.62 -18.36
N GLY A 334 3.91 22.95 -18.95
CA GLY A 334 4.39 24.32 -19.14
C GLY A 334 5.76 24.59 -18.52
N ALA A 335 6.47 25.57 -19.06
CA ALA A 335 7.83 25.97 -18.66
C ALA A 335 7.85 27.10 -17.60
N THR A 336 6.69 27.52 -17.11
CA THR A 336 6.56 28.49 -16.02
C THR A 336 5.55 27.99 -15.00
N ARG A 337 5.66 28.46 -13.75
CA ARG A 337 4.68 28.17 -12.70
C ARG A 337 3.27 28.60 -13.13
N ALA A 338 3.12 29.79 -13.73
CA ALA A 338 1.84 30.27 -14.21
C ALA A 338 1.21 29.34 -15.26
N ALA A 339 2.01 28.82 -16.19
CA ALA A 339 1.54 27.86 -17.19
C ALA A 339 1.09 26.53 -16.54
N GLN A 340 1.88 25.99 -15.60
CA GLN A 340 1.53 24.75 -14.88
C GLN A 340 0.28 24.92 -14.02
N VAL A 341 0.12 26.07 -13.35
CA VAL A 341 -1.10 26.39 -12.61
C VAL A 341 -2.28 26.47 -13.58
N GLY A 342 -2.14 27.14 -14.72
CA GLY A 342 -3.18 27.21 -15.77
C GLY A 342 -3.60 25.82 -16.30
N ASP A 343 -2.63 24.92 -16.50
CA ASP A 343 -2.89 23.53 -16.93
C ASP A 343 -3.74 22.75 -15.90
N THR A 344 -3.61 23.10 -14.62
CA THR A 344 -4.39 22.56 -13.49
C THR A 344 -5.69 23.33 -13.22
N LEU A 345 -6.16 24.20 -14.12
CA LEU A 345 -7.49 24.81 -14.01
C LEU A 345 -8.55 24.07 -14.86
N ARG A 346 -8.13 23.11 -15.68
CA ARG A 346 -9.03 22.31 -16.53
C ARG A 346 -10.05 21.54 -15.69
N PRO A 347 -11.26 21.28 -16.21
CA PRO A 347 -12.21 20.39 -15.55
C PRO A 347 -11.70 18.93 -15.56
N GLY A 348 -12.10 18.14 -14.54
CA GLY A 348 -11.90 16.68 -14.52
C GLY A 348 -10.67 16.13 -13.78
N PHE A 349 -9.58 16.89 -13.62
CA PHE A 349 -8.34 16.37 -12.98
C PHE A 349 -8.33 16.32 -11.45
N ARG A 350 -9.41 16.78 -10.82
CA ARG A 350 -9.59 16.79 -9.36
C ARG A 350 -10.19 15.49 -8.84
N SER A 351 -10.45 14.55 -9.72
CA SER A 351 -11.08 13.27 -9.44
C SER A 351 -10.31 12.16 -10.14
N PHE A 352 -10.29 10.97 -9.54
CA PHE A 352 -9.91 9.76 -10.26
C PHE A 352 -10.91 9.42 -11.37
N TYR A 353 -12.15 9.93 -11.27
CA TYR A 353 -13.26 9.63 -12.16
C TYR A 353 -13.89 10.90 -12.71
N VAL A 354 -14.07 10.94 -14.03
CA VAL A 354 -14.86 11.98 -14.68
C VAL A 354 -15.94 11.29 -15.50
N GLY A 355 -17.21 11.51 -15.16
CA GLY A 355 -18.32 11.03 -15.99
C GLY A 355 -18.21 11.59 -17.41
N THR A 356 -18.41 10.72 -18.40
CA THR A 356 -18.67 10.99 -19.83
C THR A 356 -17.73 11.94 -20.61
N SER A 357 -16.58 12.36 -20.07
CA SER A 357 -15.64 13.23 -20.80
C SER A 357 -14.27 12.58 -21.03
N ALA A 358 -13.69 12.84 -22.20
CA ALA A 358 -12.44 12.28 -22.72
C ALA A 358 -11.15 12.70 -21.97
N ASN A 359 -11.22 13.05 -20.68
CA ASN A 359 -10.07 13.46 -19.89
C ASN A 359 -10.05 12.71 -18.54
N PRO A 360 -9.25 11.63 -18.38
CA PRO A 360 -9.29 10.75 -17.21
C PRO A 360 -8.51 11.30 -16.01
N GLY A 361 -8.62 12.60 -15.80
CA GLY A 361 -8.19 13.22 -14.57
C GLY A 361 -6.68 13.46 -14.45
N ARG A 362 -6.07 14.03 -15.50
CA ARG A 362 -4.68 14.51 -15.48
C ARG A 362 -4.58 16.05 -15.56
N PRO A 363 -3.53 16.66 -15.00
CA PRO A 363 -2.39 16.02 -14.32
C PRO A 363 -2.79 15.41 -12.97
N PHE A 364 -1.99 14.47 -12.47
CA PHE A 364 -2.22 13.81 -11.18
C PHE A 364 -1.80 14.68 -10.00
N VAL A 365 -0.78 15.50 -10.24
CA VAL A 365 -0.26 16.50 -9.30
C VAL A 365 -0.54 17.90 -9.83
N ARG A 366 -0.60 18.89 -8.93
CA ARG A 366 -0.66 20.30 -9.31
C ARG A 366 0.60 21.02 -8.87
N ASN A 367 1.02 22.04 -9.62
CA ASN A 367 1.95 23.05 -9.10
C ASN A 367 1.16 24.02 -8.20
N ARG A 368 1.70 24.36 -7.05
CA ARG A 368 1.10 25.31 -6.13
C ARG A 368 1.14 26.74 -6.69
N PRO A 369 0.09 27.54 -6.48
CA PRO A 369 0.15 28.98 -6.68
C PRO A 369 1.34 29.63 -5.95
N ALA A 370 1.88 30.71 -6.50
CA ALA A 370 2.96 31.45 -5.86
C ALA A 370 2.56 31.89 -4.43
N GLY A 371 3.51 31.80 -3.48
CA GLY A 371 3.28 32.12 -2.08
C GLY A 371 2.65 31.01 -1.25
N LEU A 372 2.27 29.87 -1.85
CA LEU A 372 1.74 28.70 -1.14
C LEU A 372 2.78 27.59 -0.95
N ASP A 373 4.05 27.86 -1.27
CA ASP A 373 5.17 26.99 -0.95
C ASP A 373 5.38 26.94 0.57
N GLN A 374 5.71 25.77 1.12
CA GLN A 374 5.87 25.56 2.57
C GLN A 374 7.32 25.16 2.85
N PRO A 375 7.93 25.67 3.92
CA PRO A 375 9.28 25.27 4.32
C PRO A 375 9.30 23.81 4.79
N GLY A 376 10.48 23.21 4.77
CA GLY A 376 10.71 21.83 5.23
C GLY A 376 12.12 21.37 4.84
N ASP A 377 12.39 20.07 4.93
CA ASP A 377 13.69 19.52 4.52
C ASP A 377 13.94 19.80 3.03
N PRO A 378 14.97 20.61 2.67
CA PRO A 378 15.34 20.93 1.29
C PRO A 378 15.51 19.73 0.37
N PHE A 379 15.79 18.55 0.91
CA PHE A 379 15.88 17.31 0.16
C PHE A 379 14.52 16.82 -0.38
N GLY A 380 13.46 17.02 0.39
CA GLY A 380 12.15 16.43 0.11
C GLY A 380 11.14 17.41 -0.48
N ILE A 381 11.13 18.65 0.04
CA ILE A 381 10.08 19.62 -0.29
C ILE A 381 10.08 19.98 -1.77
N SER A 382 8.89 20.15 -2.34
CA SER A 382 8.70 20.48 -3.76
C SER A 382 7.75 21.66 -3.94
N MET A 383 7.36 21.96 -5.18
CA MET A 383 6.31 22.91 -5.50
C MET A 383 4.92 22.26 -5.69
N TYR A 384 4.76 20.97 -5.37
CA TYR A 384 3.67 20.15 -5.89
C TYR A 384 2.83 19.45 -4.82
N ASP A 385 1.51 19.39 -5.06
CA ASP A 385 0.54 18.60 -4.29
C ASP A 385 -0.04 17.48 -5.17
N PHE A 386 -0.31 16.31 -4.59
CA PHE A 386 -1.25 15.36 -5.21
C PHE A 386 -2.67 15.94 -5.25
N TYR A 387 -3.36 15.83 -6.38
CA TYR A 387 -4.61 16.57 -6.57
C TYR A 387 -5.80 15.77 -7.12
N ARG A 388 -5.61 14.51 -7.56
CA ARG A 388 -6.70 13.66 -8.07
C ARG A 388 -7.76 13.29 -7.03
N SER A 389 -7.43 13.45 -5.74
CA SER A 389 -8.35 13.20 -4.64
C SER A 389 -9.10 14.44 -4.18
N ARG A 390 -8.96 15.59 -4.86
CA ARG A 390 -9.52 16.86 -4.36
C ARG A 390 -11.06 16.88 -4.35
N SER A 391 -11.71 16.37 -5.39
CA SER A 391 -13.17 16.26 -5.44
C SER A 391 -13.69 15.31 -4.36
N PHE A 392 -12.98 14.19 -4.15
CA PHE A 392 -13.29 13.24 -3.08
C PHE A 392 -13.16 13.88 -1.69
N PHE A 393 -12.10 14.64 -1.44
CA PHE A 393 -11.95 15.45 -0.23
C PHE A 393 -13.11 16.43 -0.04
N SER A 394 -13.45 17.22 -1.07
CA SER A 394 -14.54 18.19 -1.02
C SER A 394 -15.91 17.55 -0.78
N ALA A 395 -16.08 16.29 -1.19
CA ALA A 395 -17.28 15.49 -0.92
C ALA A 395 -17.23 14.79 0.46
N ALA A 396 -16.43 15.32 1.40
CA ALA A 396 -16.23 14.75 2.73
C ALA A 396 -15.79 13.26 2.72
N ARG A 397 -15.03 12.86 1.69
CA ARG A 397 -14.59 11.48 1.44
C ARG A 397 -15.73 10.48 1.23
N ILE A 398 -16.88 10.96 0.74
CA ILE A 398 -18.00 10.13 0.32
C ILE A 398 -17.95 9.99 -1.21
N GLY A 399 -18.05 8.76 -1.71
CA GLY A 399 -18.07 8.46 -3.14
C GLY A 399 -16.99 7.48 -3.59
N PRO A 400 -16.81 7.31 -4.92
CA PRO A 400 -15.92 6.29 -5.47
C PRO A 400 -14.44 6.60 -5.20
N TYR A 401 -13.66 5.58 -4.82
CA TYR A 401 -12.21 5.66 -4.66
C TYR A 401 -11.51 4.37 -5.12
N PRO A 402 -10.39 4.44 -5.87
CA PRO A 402 -9.67 3.23 -6.31
C PRO A 402 -8.78 2.71 -5.19
N VAL A 403 -8.95 1.44 -4.79
CA VAL A 403 -8.16 0.78 -3.72
C VAL A 403 -7.18 -0.26 -4.26
N MET A 404 -7.38 -0.67 -5.51
CA MET A 404 -6.47 -1.52 -6.26
C MET A 404 -6.69 -1.23 -7.74
N THR A 405 -5.65 -0.76 -8.43
CA THR A 405 -5.79 -0.38 -9.85
C THR A 405 -5.44 -1.55 -10.76
N ALA A 406 -6.07 -1.64 -11.92
CA ALA A 406 -5.65 -2.61 -12.93
C ALA A 406 -4.25 -2.27 -13.50
N ALA A 407 -3.80 -1.01 -13.36
CA ALA A 407 -2.43 -0.63 -13.68
C ALA A 407 -1.42 -1.30 -12.73
N GLU A 408 -1.67 -1.29 -11.42
CA GLU A 408 -0.85 -2.00 -10.43
C GLU A 408 -0.63 -3.47 -10.84
N ILE A 409 -1.73 -4.18 -11.09
CA ILE A 409 -1.68 -5.62 -11.37
C ILE A 409 -0.92 -5.91 -12.67
N ARG A 410 -1.14 -5.12 -13.74
CA ARG A 410 -0.36 -5.24 -14.98
C ARG A 410 1.12 -4.96 -14.79
N LEU A 411 1.48 -3.99 -13.95
CA LEU A 411 2.87 -3.63 -13.70
C LEU A 411 3.58 -4.67 -12.81
N LEU A 412 2.86 -5.38 -11.93
CA LEU A 412 3.39 -6.56 -11.26
C LEU A 412 3.69 -7.69 -12.25
N ALA A 413 2.83 -7.94 -13.24
CA ALA A 413 3.12 -8.88 -14.33
C ALA A 413 4.34 -8.42 -15.15
N ALA A 414 4.42 -7.12 -15.48
CA ALA A 414 5.55 -6.54 -16.20
C ALA A 414 6.88 -6.77 -15.47
N GLU A 415 6.91 -6.59 -14.14
CA GLU A 415 8.10 -6.89 -13.33
C GLU A 415 8.51 -8.36 -13.47
N GLY A 416 7.55 -9.28 -13.35
CA GLY A 416 7.81 -10.70 -13.52
C GLY A 416 8.41 -11.02 -14.88
N TYR A 417 7.83 -10.45 -15.95
CA TYR A 417 8.35 -10.64 -17.30
C TYR A 417 9.78 -10.11 -17.47
N LEU A 418 10.13 -8.95 -16.88
CA LEU A 418 11.51 -8.46 -16.90
C LEU A 418 12.47 -9.40 -16.17
N ARG A 419 12.07 -9.92 -15.01
CA ARG A 419 12.92 -10.85 -14.23
C ARG A 419 13.16 -12.18 -14.94
N LEU A 420 12.21 -12.61 -15.75
CA LEU A 420 12.31 -13.82 -16.57
C LEU A 420 12.87 -13.54 -17.98
N GLY A 421 13.38 -12.33 -18.25
CA GLY A 421 13.99 -11.96 -19.53
C GLY A 421 13.01 -11.79 -20.71
N ASN A 422 11.70 -11.74 -20.46
CA ASN A 422 10.70 -11.50 -21.49
C ASN A 422 10.38 -10.01 -21.64
N PHE A 423 11.32 -9.28 -22.26
CA PHE A 423 11.22 -7.83 -22.45
C PHE A 423 10.00 -7.42 -23.29
N ALA A 424 9.62 -8.22 -24.29
CA ALA A 424 8.46 -7.91 -25.15
C ALA A 424 7.15 -7.88 -24.36
N ALA A 425 6.89 -8.90 -23.54
CA ALA A 425 5.71 -8.94 -22.68
C ALA A 425 5.74 -7.82 -21.63
N ALA A 426 6.90 -7.55 -21.02
CA ALA A 426 7.05 -6.45 -20.08
C ALA A 426 6.71 -5.09 -20.71
N MET A 427 7.28 -4.78 -21.88
CA MET A 427 7.01 -3.53 -22.60
C MET A 427 5.52 -3.38 -22.93
N GLN A 428 4.84 -4.44 -23.35
CA GLN A 428 3.39 -4.39 -23.60
C GLN A 428 2.60 -3.95 -22.36
N ARG A 429 2.93 -4.48 -21.17
CA ARG A 429 2.22 -4.12 -19.93
C ARG A 429 2.58 -2.72 -19.45
N ILE A 430 3.85 -2.31 -19.56
CA ILE A 430 4.31 -0.95 -19.19
C ILE A 430 3.67 0.11 -20.11
N ASN A 431 3.57 -0.17 -21.40
CA ASN A 431 3.03 0.76 -22.39
C ASN A 431 1.53 1.06 -22.22
N VAL A 432 0.78 0.22 -21.49
CA VAL A 432 -0.65 0.46 -21.19
C VAL A 432 -0.88 1.79 -20.50
N THR A 433 0.06 2.25 -19.68
CA THR A 433 -0.04 3.54 -18.98
C THR A 433 0.97 4.56 -19.51
N ARG A 434 2.16 4.10 -19.91
CA ARG A 434 3.23 4.97 -20.41
C ARG A 434 2.83 5.68 -21.70
N ALA A 435 2.35 4.93 -22.69
CA ALA A 435 2.07 5.43 -24.04
C ALA A 435 0.61 5.88 -24.23
N ASP A 436 -0.25 5.58 -23.25
CA ASP A 436 -1.65 5.98 -23.28
C ASP A 436 -1.75 7.51 -23.34
N SER A 437 -2.40 7.98 -24.41
CA SER A 437 -2.56 9.40 -24.71
C SER A 437 -3.39 10.13 -23.68
N LEU A 438 -4.05 9.44 -22.77
CA LEU A 438 -4.82 9.97 -21.66
C LEU A 438 -4.12 9.83 -20.30
N ARG A 439 -3.02 9.07 -20.22
CA ARG A 439 -2.16 8.93 -19.04
C ARG A 439 -0.80 9.59 -19.31
N GLY A 440 0.28 8.81 -19.41
CA GLY A 440 1.64 9.32 -19.54
C GLY A 440 1.89 10.04 -20.86
N ASN A 441 1.34 9.53 -21.96
CA ASN A 441 1.62 10.00 -23.33
C ASN A 441 3.13 10.18 -23.60
N LEU A 442 3.92 9.29 -23.02
CA LEU A 442 5.36 9.19 -23.24
C LEU A 442 5.64 8.29 -24.45
N PRO A 443 6.81 8.41 -25.08
CA PRO A 443 7.22 7.48 -26.12
C PRO A 443 7.09 6.01 -25.64
N PRO A 444 6.45 5.14 -26.44
CA PRO A 444 6.32 3.73 -26.09
C PRO A 444 7.68 3.06 -26.04
N LEU A 445 7.85 2.12 -25.11
CA LEU A 445 8.99 1.21 -25.12
C LEU A 445 8.86 0.25 -26.31
N ALA A 446 9.89 0.14 -27.13
CA ALA A 446 9.92 -0.77 -28.28
C ALA A 446 11.35 -1.26 -28.54
N GLY A 447 11.50 -2.53 -28.92
CA GLY A 447 12.78 -3.10 -29.36
C GLY A 447 13.85 -3.25 -28.27
N LEU A 448 13.54 -3.03 -27.00
CA LEU A 448 14.49 -3.23 -25.89
C LEU A 448 14.67 -4.72 -25.61
N ALA A 449 15.93 -5.17 -25.52
CA ALA A 449 16.30 -6.56 -25.27
C ALA A 449 17.27 -6.74 -24.08
N ASP A 450 17.52 -5.65 -23.34
CA ASP A 450 18.45 -5.62 -22.21
C ASP A 450 17.98 -4.61 -21.15
N THR A 451 18.72 -4.54 -20.03
CA THR A 451 18.45 -3.66 -18.88
C THR A 451 19.39 -2.45 -18.80
N LEU A 452 20.10 -2.13 -19.87
CA LEU A 452 21.11 -1.06 -19.93
C LEU A 452 20.70 0.06 -20.89
N THR A 453 20.02 -0.30 -21.98
CA THR A 453 19.57 0.60 -23.03
C THR A 453 18.59 1.61 -22.45
N ALA A 454 18.86 2.89 -22.73
CA ALA A 454 18.04 4.00 -22.30
C ALA A 454 16.64 3.93 -22.92
N VAL A 455 15.65 4.36 -22.15
CA VAL A 455 14.27 4.49 -22.64
C VAL A 455 14.16 5.55 -23.74
N PRO A 456 13.19 5.42 -24.67
CA PRO A 456 13.01 6.41 -25.74
C PRO A 456 12.64 7.79 -25.19
N GLY A 457 12.95 8.83 -25.98
CA GLY A 457 12.73 10.24 -25.64
C GLY A 457 13.99 11.12 -25.75
N GLY A 458 15.16 10.53 -25.99
CA GLY A 458 16.41 11.28 -26.14
C GLY A 458 16.71 12.12 -24.91
N THR A 459 17.04 13.40 -25.07
CA THR A 459 17.26 14.32 -23.94
C THR A 459 16.01 14.55 -23.09
N ALA A 460 14.82 14.28 -23.64
CA ALA A 460 13.52 14.36 -22.97
C ALA A 460 12.98 13.00 -22.48
N CYS A 461 13.85 12.01 -22.29
CA CYS A 461 13.48 10.72 -21.71
C CYS A 461 12.89 10.87 -20.30
N VAL A 462 11.91 10.01 -19.97
CA VAL A 462 11.34 9.90 -18.62
C VAL A 462 11.29 8.43 -18.20
N PRO A 463 11.82 8.06 -17.02
CA PRO A 463 12.50 8.94 -16.06
C PRO A 463 13.97 9.24 -16.42
N ARG A 464 14.49 10.34 -15.90
CA ARG A 464 15.91 10.63 -15.71
C ARG A 464 16.32 10.30 -14.28
N VAL A 465 17.18 9.31 -14.09
CA VAL A 465 17.58 8.80 -12.77
C VAL A 465 18.97 9.31 -12.38
N PRO A 466 19.27 9.48 -11.08
CA PRO A 466 20.61 9.85 -10.62
C PRO A 466 21.68 8.91 -11.17
N ASP A 467 22.76 9.47 -11.70
CA ASP A 467 23.82 8.70 -12.34
C ASP A 467 24.99 8.43 -11.40
N ALA A 468 25.18 7.16 -11.03
CA ALA A 468 26.31 6.72 -10.23
C ALA A 468 27.67 7.06 -10.85
N ALA A 469 27.78 7.06 -12.19
CA ALA A 469 29.03 7.44 -12.89
C ALA A 469 29.39 8.92 -12.72
N GLN A 470 28.41 9.75 -12.31
CA GLN A 470 28.56 11.16 -12.00
C GLN A 470 28.43 11.42 -10.48
N ASN A 471 28.73 10.42 -9.64
CA ASN A 471 28.59 10.46 -8.19
C ASN A 471 27.20 10.93 -7.73
N PHE A 472 26.16 10.59 -8.50
CA PHE A 472 24.77 10.98 -8.27
C PHE A 472 24.50 12.50 -8.29
N ARG A 473 25.43 13.30 -8.83
CA ARG A 473 25.32 14.77 -8.95
C ARG A 473 24.68 15.24 -10.27
N LYS A 474 24.42 14.29 -11.17
CA LYS A 474 23.72 14.47 -12.45
C LYS A 474 22.79 13.29 -12.69
N SER A 475 21.89 13.44 -13.65
CA SER A 475 20.96 12.41 -14.08
C SER A 475 21.27 11.90 -15.49
N LYS A 476 20.84 10.66 -15.77
CA LYS A 476 20.84 10.06 -17.09
C LYS A 476 19.47 9.49 -17.41
N CYS A 477 19.18 9.21 -18.68
CA CYS A 477 17.99 8.45 -19.03
C CYS A 477 17.98 7.10 -18.34
N GLY A 478 16.86 6.77 -17.69
CA GLY A 478 16.65 5.46 -17.12
C GLY A 478 16.52 4.37 -18.18
N ASN A 479 16.60 3.12 -17.73
CA ASN A 479 16.37 1.93 -18.55
C ASN A 479 14.91 1.42 -18.39
N ILE A 480 14.61 0.24 -18.94
CA ILE A 480 13.28 -0.37 -18.82
C ILE A 480 12.84 -0.63 -17.37
N TRP A 481 13.78 -0.94 -16.46
CA TRP A 481 13.47 -1.07 -15.03
C TRP A 481 13.05 0.26 -14.43
N ASP A 482 13.74 1.34 -14.78
CA ASP A 482 13.37 2.68 -14.32
C ASP A 482 12.01 3.12 -14.90
N ALA A 483 11.71 2.79 -16.16
CA ALA A 483 10.38 3.01 -16.73
C ALA A 483 9.31 2.24 -15.96
N LEU A 484 9.50 0.94 -15.68
CA LEU A 484 8.56 0.16 -14.88
C LEU A 484 8.31 0.79 -13.50
N LYS A 485 9.38 1.15 -12.80
CA LYS A 485 9.31 1.76 -11.46
C LYS A 485 8.60 3.12 -11.50
N TRP A 486 8.87 3.93 -12.52
CA TRP A 486 8.20 5.21 -12.75
C TRP A 486 6.70 5.02 -12.97
N GLU A 487 6.31 4.13 -13.89
CA GLU A 487 4.91 3.82 -14.16
C GLU A 487 4.20 3.30 -12.90
N TYR A 488 4.83 2.38 -12.17
CA TYR A 488 4.24 1.84 -10.94
C TYR A 488 4.02 2.94 -9.91
N ARG A 489 5.02 3.78 -9.65
CA ARG A 489 4.90 4.89 -8.70
C ARG A 489 3.77 5.85 -9.10
N ILE A 490 3.78 6.35 -10.33
CA ILE A 490 2.80 7.37 -10.75
C ILE A 490 1.38 6.82 -10.81
N GLU A 491 1.18 5.57 -11.26
CA GLU A 491 -0.16 4.97 -11.39
C GLU A 491 -0.73 4.46 -10.06
N THR A 492 0.11 4.17 -9.06
CA THR A 492 -0.32 3.67 -7.74
C THR A 492 -0.33 4.72 -6.64
N MET A 493 0.09 5.95 -6.97
CA MET A 493 0.16 7.08 -6.05
C MET A 493 -1.20 7.31 -5.35
N TYR A 494 -1.22 7.06 -4.03
CA TYR A 494 -2.37 7.14 -3.11
C TYR A 494 -3.56 6.23 -3.43
N THR A 495 -3.37 5.10 -4.13
CA THR A 495 -4.47 4.17 -4.47
C THR A 495 -4.43 2.83 -3.74
N GLY A 496 -3.51 2.61 -2.80
CA GLY A 496 -3.42 1.35 -2.05
C GLY A 496 -2.50 1.43 -0.83
N TYR A 497 -2.33 0.30 -0.13
CA TYR A 497 -1.60 0.22 1.14
C TYR A 497 -0.09 0.08 0.87
N GLY A 498 0.70 1.04 1.34
CA GLY A 498 2.16 1.03 1.27
C GLY A 498 2.74 0.84 -0.14
N MET A 499 2.04 1.29 -1.19
CA MET A 499 2.34 0.96 -2.59
C MET A 499 3.81 1.21 -2.94
N TRP A 500 4.31 2.43 -2.70
CA TRP A 500 5.69 2.78 -3.04
C TRP A 500 6.69 2.13 -2.11
N TYR A 501 6.32 1.92 -0.84
CA TYR A 501 7.21 1.36 0.16
C TYR A 501 7.49 -0.12 -0.07
N PHE A 502 6.46 -0.95 -0.26
CA PHE A 502 6.62 -2.39 -0.44
C PHE A 502 7.35 -2.72 -1.75
N ALA A 503 7.08 -2.00 -2.82
CA ALA A 503 7.83 -2.13 -4.05
C ALA A 503 9.25 -1.57 -3.92
N GLY A 504 9.39 -0.36 -3.36
CA GLY A 504 10.66 0.35 -3.20
C GLY A 504 11.67 -0.41 -2.34
N ARG A 505 11.26 -1.03 -1.23
CA ARG A 505 12.18 -1.82 -0.39
C ARG A 505 12.75 -3.01 -1.15
N GLY A 506 11.90 -3.71 -1.91
CA GLY A 506 12.31 -4.86 -2.70
C GLY A 506 13.04 -4.50 -3.99
N TRP A 507 12.96 -3.25 -4.46
CA TRP A 507 13.82 -2.75 -5.53
C TRP A 507 15.17 -2.23 -5.02
N GLY A 508 15.27 -1.92 -3.72
CA GLY A 508 16.43 -1.23 -3.16
C GLY A 508 16.42 0.27 -3.46
N ASP A 509 15.24 0.87 -3.52
CA ASP A 509 15.05 2.28 -3.87
C ASP A 509 14.62 3.14 -2.67
N ILE A 510 14.41 2.55 -1.49
CA ILE A 510 14.18 3.31 -0.26
C ILE A 510 15.50 3.84 0.32
N PRO A 511 15.48 4.96 1.06
CA PRO A 511 16.64 5.50 1.77
C PRO A 511 17.43 4.49 2.60
N GLU A 512 18.75 4.59 2.59
CA GLU A 512 19.62 3.83 3.49
C GLU A 512 19.19 4.03 4.96
N GLY A 513 19.20 2.95 5.72
CA GLY A 513 18.75 2.93 7.12
C GLY A 513 17.23 2.79 7.28
N THR A 514 16.42 2.90 6.22
CA THR A 514 14.96 2.73 6.32
C THR A 514 14.64 1.31 6.81
N ALA A 515 13.80 1.16 7.84
CA ALA A 515 13.38 -0.16 8.29
C ALA A 515 12.63 -0.90 7.17
N PHE A 516 12.86 -2.22 7.01
CA PHE A 516 12.15 -3.04 6.03
C PHE A 516 10.75 -3.49 6.47
N ASN A 517 10.45 -3.36 7.76
CA ASN A 517 9.19 -3.73 8.38
C ASN A 517 9.13 -3.13 9.79
N TRP A 518 7.94 -3.21 10.39
CA TRP A 518 7.73 -2.91 11.79
C TRP A 518 8.08 -4.14 12.65
N PRO A 519 8.57 -3.92 13.89
CA PRO A 519 8.57 -4.97 14.90
C PRO A 519 7.12 -5.29 15.32
N VAL A 520 6.90 -6.46 15.93
CA VAL A 520 5.65 -6.71 16.66
C VAL A 520 5.44 -5.59 17.69
N PRO A 521 4.24 -4.98 17.77
CA PRO A 521 4.01 -3.87 18.69
C PRO A 521 4.35 -4.25 20.13
N TRP A 522 4.95 -3.34 20.88
CA TRP A 522 5.42 -3.65 22.23
C TRP A 522 4.32 -4.09 23.18
N GLN A 523 3.09 -3.62 22.97
CA GLN A 523 1.92 -4.03 23.73
C GLN A 523 1.70 -5.54 23.60
N GLU A 524 1.88 -6.07 22.39
CA GLU A 524 1.74 -7.51 22.10
C GLU A 524 2.93 -8.30 22.64
N LEU A 525 4.16 -7.79 22.48
CA LEU A 525 5.35 -8.43 23.06
C LEU A 525 5.26 -8.51 24.59
N PHE A 526 4.78 -7.44 25.23
CA PHE A 526 4.59 -7.40 26.67
C PHE A 526 3.54 -8.43 27.14
N LEU A 527 2.39 -8.51 26.47
CA LEU A 527 1.36 -9.52 26.75
C LEU A 527 1.87 -10.96 26.58
N ARG A 528 2.84 -11.16 25.68
CA ARG A 528 3.47 -12.45 25.38
C ARG A 528 4.70 -12.75 26.25
N GLN A 529 5.09 -11.81 27.11
CA GLN A 529 6.33 -11.89 27.90
C GLN A 529 7.59 -12.04 27.03
N GLU A 530 7.58 -11.43 25.85
CA GLU A 530 8.71 -11.38 24.92
C GLU A 530 9.49 -10.07 25.06
N ALA A 531 10.77 -10.09 24.68
CA ALA A 531 11.63 -8.91 24.75
C ALA A 531 11.19 -7.85 23.72
N ILE A 532 11.14 -6.59 24.15
CA ILE A 532 10.86 -5.45 23.26
C ILE A 532 12.10 -5.16 22.39
N TYR A 533 11.89 -4.97 21.09
CA TYR A 533 12.95 -4.67 20.13
C TYR A 533 12.50 -3.66 19.06
N GLY A 534 13.46 -2.94 18.49
CA GLY A 534 13.25 -2.04 17.34
C GLY A 534 13.71 -2.63 15.99
N ARG A 535 13.51 -1.87 14.91
CA ARG A 535 13.91 -2.26 13.54
C ARG A 535 14.43 -1.07 12.74
N GLY A 536 15.39 -1.31 11.86
CA GLY A 536 15.96 -0.29 10.98
C GLY A 536 16.83 0.72 11.72
N GLY A 537 17.18 1.80 11.03
CA GLY A 537 18.23 2.75 11.41
C GLY A 537 19.56 2.41 10.73
N LEU A 538 20.39 3.42 10.50
CA LEU A 538 21.70 3.21 9.86
C LEU A 538 22.54 2.16 10.60
N GLY A 539 22.96 1.12 9.88
CA GLY A 539 23.79 0.03 10.41
C GLY A 539 23.10 -0.92 11.39
N GLN A 540 21.78 -0.83 11.55
CA GLN A 540 21.02 -1.63 12.51
C GLN A 540 20.28 -2.81 11.83
N PRO A 541 19.90 -3.86 12.57
CA PRO A 541 19.14 -4.97 12.03
C PRO A 541 17.84 -4.54 11.33
N GLY A 542 17.59 -5.12 10.15
CA GLY A 542 16.39 -4.82 9.36
C GLY A 542 16.42 -3.46 8.66
N SER A 543 17.59 -2.89 8.42
CA SER A 543 17.77 -1.61 7.72
C SER A 543 18.08 -1.77 6.23
N ALA A 544 17.54 -0.86 5.41
CA ALA A 544 17.90 -0.71 4.01
C ALA A 544 19.39 -0.38 3.82
N ALA A 545 20.00 -1.08 2.88
CA ALA A 545 21.35 -0.81 2.41
C ALA A 545 21.36 0.38 1.42
N ARG A 546 22.55 0.72 0.91
CA ARG A 546 22.73 1.72 -0.15
C ARG A 546 21.98 1.30 -1.42
N GLY A 547 21.02 2.13 -1.82
CA GLY A 547 20.12 1.87 -2.93
C GLY A 547 20.59 2.35 -4.31
N ASN A 548 19.79 2.05 -5.34
CA ASN A 548 20.14 2.31 -6.75
C ASN A 548 20.20 3.80 -7.11
N TYR A 549 19.39 4.63 -6.45
CA TYR A 549 19.25 6.06 -6.76
C TYR A 549 20.11 6.96 -5.87
N GLY A 550 21.13 6.41 -5.21
CA GLY A 550 22.07 7.20 -4.42
C GLY A 550 21.49 7.77 -3.12
N LEU A 551 20.42 7.18 -2.59
CA LEU A 551 19.73 7.64 -1.38
C LEU A 551 20.48 7.23 -0.10
N PHE A 552 21.71 7.72 0.04
CA PHE A 552 22.63 7.46 1.16
C PHE A 552 23.66 8.60 1.30
N ASP A 553 24.41 8.61 2.40
CA ASP A 553 25.48 9.58 2.64
C ASP A 553 26.69 9.36 1.70
N GLY A 554 27.19 10.43 1.08
CA GLY A 554 28.12 10.34 -0.06
C GLY A 554 27.44 10.13 -1.41
N GLY A 555 26.12 9.91 -1.43
CA GLY A 555 25.28 9.93 -2.62
C GLY A 555 24.51 11.24 -2.74
N VAL A 556 23.21 11.16 -3.05
CA VAL A 556 22.29 12.30 -3.21
C VAL A 556 22.06 13.04 -1.89
N TYR A 557 22.29 12.43 -0.71
CA TYR A 557 22.13 13.09 0.59
C TYR A 557 23.21 14.10 0.93
N GLY A 558 24.34 14.05 0.25
CA GLY A 558 25.38 15.03 0.48
C GLY A 558 26.74 14.51 0.12
N TRP A 559 27.57 15.48 -0.17
CA TRP A 559 29.01 15.47 -0.21
C TRP A 559 29.41 16.73 0.55
N GLN A 560 30.49 16.63 1.32
CA GLN A 560 31.06 17.80 2.01
C GLN A 560 31.59 18.81 0.98
#